data_AF-A0A529HX96-F1
#
_entry.id   AF-A0A529HX96-F1
#
_cell.length_a   1.000
_cell.length_b   1.000
_cell.length_c   1.000
_cell.angle_alpha   90.00
_cell.angle_beta   90.00
_cell.angle_gamma   90.00
#
_symmetry.space_group_name_H-M   'P 1'
#
loop_
_entity.id
_entity.type
_entity.pdbx_description
1 polymer ?
#
loop_
_entity_poly.entity_id
_entity_poly.type
_entity_poly.pdbx_seq_one_letter_code
_entity_poly.pdbx_strand_id
1 'polypeptide(L)' 'HMPVVVCNEINAESRAALADNILTMVISTPLAALCRELVDLMAHAIEAGAANAPGQTFLPFDIYLPENI' A
#
# COMPACT_ATOMS: atom_id res chain seq x y z
N HIS A 1 22.07 -5.94 -19.84
CA HIS A 1 20.75 -5.44 -19.44
C HIS A 1 20.79 -5.09 -17.97
N MET A 2 20.33 -3.90 -17.57
CA MET A 2 20.08 -3.62 -16.16
C MET A 2 18.86 -4.43 -15.70
N PRO A 3 18.87 -4.98 -14.46
CA PRO A 3 17.73 -5.71 -13.92
C PRO A 3 16.55 -4.76 -13.68
N VAL A 4 15.34 -5.30 -13.78
CA VAL A 4 14.12 -4.61 -13.31
C VAL A 4 14.03 -4.78 -11.81
N VAL A 5 13.91 -3.69 -11.07
CA VAL A 5 13.81 -3.71 -9.61
C VAL A 5 12.50 -3.07 -9.18
N VAL A 6 11.69 -3.83 -8.44
CA VAL A 6 10.38 -3.43 -7.94
C VAL A 6 10.38 -3.49 -6.42
N CYS A 7 9.91 -2.43 -5.78
CA CYS A 7 9.77 -2.33 -4.32
C CYS A 7 8.30 -2.27 -3.89
N ASN A 8 8.02 -2.66 -2.64
CA ASN A 8 6.66 -2.75 -2.08
C ASN A 8 6.23 -1.52 -1.27
N GLU A 9 7.10 -0.52 -1.11
CA GLU A 9 6.79 0.65 -0.31
C GLU A 9 7.51 1.90 -0.81
N ILE A 10 6.81 3.04 -0.76
CA ILE A 10 7.39 4.35 -1.06
C ILE A 10 7.86 5.00 0.25
N ASN A 11 9.13 5.34 0.29
CA ASN A 11 9.77 6.04 1.40
C ASN A 11 10.85 6.97 0.82
N ALA A 12 11.60 7.67 1.68
CA ALA A 12 12.61 8.63 1.21
C ALA A 12 13.69 7.97 0.33
N GLU A 13 14.09 6.74 0.65
CA GLU A 13 15.15 6.02 -0.07
C GLU A 13 14.67 5.49 -1.43
N SER A 14 13.52 4.80 -1.45
CA SER A 14 12.94 4.29 -2.70
C SER A 14 12.50 5.41 -3.64
N ARG A 15 12.06 6.55 -3.12
CA ARG A 15 11.79 7.76 -3.91
C ARG A 15 13.05 8.30 -4.57
N ALA A 16 14.17 8.39 -3.82
CA ALA A 16 15.45 8.81 -4.39
C ALA A 16 15.95 7.81 -5.44
N ALA A 17 15.84 6.51 -5.17
CA ALA A 17 16.22 5.47 -6.12
C ALA A 17 15.37 5.46 -7.40
N LEU A 18 14.08 5.83 -7.34
CA LEU A 18 13.25 6.05 -8.52
C LEU A 18 13.73 7.28 -9.31
N ALA A 19 14.09 8.38 -8.63
CA ALA A 19 14.61 9.58 -9.28
C ALA A 19 15.95 9.33 -10.00
N ASP A 20 16.79 8.49 -9.41
CA ASP A 20 18.09 8.10 -9.96
C ASP A 20 17.99 6.96 -11.00
N ASN A 21 16.78 6.50 -11.34
CA ASN A 21 16.52 5.35 -12.24
C ASN A 21 17.18 4.03 -11.79
N ILE A 22 17.44 3.90 -10.49
CA ILE A 22 17.92 2.67 -9.86
C ILE A 22 16.75 1.70 -9.65
N LEU A 23 15.62 2.21 -9.17
CA LEU A 23 14.35 1.46 -9.10
C LEU A 23 13.54 1.68 -10.38
N THR A 24 12.83 0.63 -10.79
CA THR A 24 11.92 0.70 -11.95
C THR A 24 10.50 1.10 -11.52
N MET A 25 10.04 0.60 -10.38
CA MET A 25 8.67 0.81 -9.90
C MET A 25 8.56 0.56 -8.41
N VAL A 26 7.62 1.25 -7.76
CA VAL A 26 7.15 0.92 -6.42
C VAL A 26 5.66 0.65 -6.45
N ILE A 27 5.23 -0.50 -5.94
CA ILE A 27 3.83 -0.82 -5.67
C ILE A 27 3.61 -0.53 -4.19
N SER A 28 3.09 0.66 -3.85
CA SER A 28 2.99 1.10 -2.46
C SER A 28 1.80 0.46 -1.77
N THR A 29 2.08 -0.11 -0.61
CA THR A 29 1.05 -0.69 0.24
C THR A 29 0.15 0.44 0.77
N PRO A 30 -1.19 0.37 0.66
CA PRO A 30 -2.08 1.46 1.08
C PRO A 30 -2.26 1.49 2.61
N LEU A 31 -1.17 1.69 3.35
CA LEU A 31 -1.10 1.49 4.80
C LEU A 31 -2.10 2.36 5.56
N ALA A 32 -2.28 3.61 5.15
CA ALA A 32 -3.24 4.51 5.79
C ALA A 32 -4.69 4.02 5.63
N ALA A 33 -5.06 3.56 4.43
CA ALA A 33 -6.39 3.01 4.17
C ALA A 33 -6.58 1.67 4.90
N LEU A 34 -5.55 0.81 4.89
CA LEU A 34 -5.54 -0.46 5.60
C LEU A 34 -5.77 -0.28 7.11
N CYS A 35 -5.03 0.63 7.74
CA CYS A 35 -5.17 0.88 9.17
C CYS A 35 -6.56 1.43 9.52
N ARG A 36 -7.10 2.35 8.70
CA ARG A 36 -8.44 2.91 8.92
C ARG A 36 -9.52 1.84 8.81
N GLU A 37 -9.49 1.06 7.73
CA GLU A 37 -10.44 -0.04 7.52
C GLU A 37 -10.38 -1.06 8.67
N LEU A 38 -9.17 -1.43 9.11
CA LEU A 38 -9.00 -2.36 10.22
C LEU A 38 -9.65 -1.84 11.51
N VAL A 39 -9.45 -0.56 11.84
CA VAL A 39 -10.05 0.04 13.04
C VAL A 39 -11.57 0.12 12.92
N ASP A 40 -12.10 0.47 11.74
CA ASP A 40 -13.54 0.51 11.49
C ASP A 40 -14.17 -0.90 11.63
N LEU A 41 -13.49 -1.94 11.12
CA LEU A 41 -13.92 -3.34 11.29
C LEU A 41 -13.90 -3.78 12.76
N MET A 42 -12.89 -3.36 13.53
CA MET A 42 -12.82 -3.65 14.96
C MET A 42 -13.99 -3.00 15.73
N ALA A 43 -14.30 -1.73 15.44
CA ALA A 43 -15.45 -1.04 16.04
C ALA A 43 -16.77 -1.73 15.67
N HIS A 44 -16.95 -2.08 14.39
CA HIS A 44 -18.15 -2.76 13.92
C HIS A 44 -18.34 -4.14 14.57
N ALA A 45 -17.25 -4.89 14.77
CA ALA A 45 -17.30 -6.19 15.44
C ALA A 45 -17.70 -6.07 16.92
N ILE A 46 -17.34 -4.97 17.60
CA ILE A 46 -17.77 -4.67 18.97
C ILE A 46 -19.26 -4.32 19.02
N GLU A 47 -19.75 -3.53 18.08
CA GLU A 47 -21.14 -3.05 18.06
C GLU A 47 -22.15 -4.09 17.55
N ALA A 48 -21.82 -4.80 16.46
CA ALA A 48 -22.73 -5.69 15.74
C ALA A 48 -22.38 -7.18 15.88
N GLY A 49 -21.26 -7.51 16.54
CA GLY A 49 -20.76 -8.87 16.68
C GLY A 49 -19.95 -9.34 15.45
N ALA A 50 -18.90 -10.12 15.70
CA ALA A 50 -17.92 -10.54 14.69
C ALA A 50 -18.49 -11.35 13.50
N ALA A 51 -19.63 -12.03 13.67
CA ALA A 51 -20.28 -12.79 12.62
C ALA A 51 -20.87 -11.91 11.49
N ASN A 52 -21.05 -10.62 11.75
CA ASN A 52 -21.62 -9.65 10.82
C ASN A 52 -20.55 -8.80 10.11
N ALA A 53 -19.25 -9.00 10.41
CA ALA A 53 -18.16 -8.27 9.77
C ALA A 53 -17.79 -8.90 8.40
N PRO A 54 -17.43 -8.09 7.38
CA PRO A 54 -16.90 -8.59 6.11
C PRO A 54 -15.66 -9.48 6.30
N GLY A 55 -15.60 -10.62 5.61
CA GLY A 55 -14.44 -11.53 5.68
C GLY A 55 -13.20 -11.05 4.92
N GLN A 56 -13.35 -10.07 4.03
CA GLN A 56 -12.27 -9.50 3.23
C GLN A 56 -12.63 -8.07 2.78
N THR A 57 -11.66 -7.15 2.82
CA THR A 57 -11.75 -5.83 2.20
C THR A 57 -10.78 -5.71 1.04
N PHE A 58 -11.21 -5.07 -0.06
CA PHE A 58 -10.34 -4.69 -1.17
C PHE A 58 -9.87 -3.25 -1.01
N LEU A 59 -8.55 -3.03 -1.04
CA LEU A 59 -7.95 -1.71 -0.94
C LEU A 59 -7.13 -1.45 -2.22
N PRO A 60 -7.32 -0.30 -2.89
CA PRO A 60 -6.48 0.06 -4.03
C PRO A 60 -5.06 0.37 -3.53
N PHE A 61 -4.06 -0.07 -4.28
CA PHE A 61 -2.66 0.31 -4.08
C PHE A 61 -2.25 1.37 -5.10
N ASP A 62 -1.20 2.13 -4.78
CA ASP A 62 -0.63 3.13 -5.68
C ASP A 62 0.61 2.57 -6.39
N ILE A 63 0.81 3.00 -7.63
CA ILE A 63 2.00 2.68 -8.43
C ILE A 63 2.82 3.95 -8.61
N TYR A 64 4.07 3.91 -8.16
CA TYR A 64 5.06 4.96 -8.42
C TYR A 64 6.08 4.50 -9.45
N LEU A 65 6.32 5.35 -10.43
CA LEU A 65 7.28 5.24 -11.50
C LEU A 65 8.15 6.50 -11.51
N PRO A 66 9.35 6.50 -12.12
CA PRO A 66 10.19 7.69 -12.21
C PRO A 66 9.47 8.93 -12.77
N GLU A 67 8.46 8.74 -13.62
CA GLU A 67 7.69 9.83 -14.25
C GLU A 67 6.63 10.46 -13.33
N ASN A 68 6.28 9.84 -12.20
CA ASN A 68 5.17 10.27 -11.35
C ASN A 68 5.52 10.46 -9.86
N ILE A 69 6.80 10.33 -9.48
CA ILE A 69 7.25 10.61 -8.11
C ILE A 69 7.20 12.09 -7.76
#